data_AF-A0A7Y8F626-F1
#
_entry.id   AF-A0A7Y8F626-F1
#
_cell.length_a   1.000
_cell.length_b   1.000
_cell.length_c   1.000
_cell.angle_alpha   90.00
_cell.angle_beta   90.00
_cell.angle_gamma   90.00
#
_symmetry.space_group_name_H-M   'P 1'
#
loop_
_entity.id
_entity.type
_entity.pdbx_description
1 polymer ?
#
loop_
_entity_poly.entity_id
_entity_poly.type
_entity_poly.pdbx_seq_one_letter_code
_entity_poly.pdbx_strand_id
1 'polypeptide(L)'
;MITPKTVTLTALAALASAAAFAPAALAQSVIETRDVNRDAVPAGTPAAFVVAFPDAERNEAVREVGEDAYSFVPLAFIPLSDTRVALVSTGANDCTGQACTGLNAVHYLSHDAGEPRYPYRLQGEWLDVGAVGVMGNPAMQWGWTRAITEHPVLFTEAGGVWQGRACGYAVLTELTPSGPKDIARIPTSFSDASVEGGDPGVEGVITSAEKGRSFTVSYTGSASFDEVYKRGADGAYRLDGTSRVSAC
;
A
#
# COMPACT_ATOMS: atom_id res chain seq x y z
N MET A 1 -83.61 -0.05 38.51
CA MET A 1 -83.21 -0.79 37.30
C MET A 1 -81.85 -0.25 36.90
N ILE A 2 -80.81 -1.06 37.08
CA ILE A 2 -79.39 -0.66 37.05
C ILE A 2 -78.89 -0.85 35.61
N THR A 3 -78.42 0.22 34.98
CA THR A 3 -77.85 0.18 33.61
C THR A 3 -76.33 0.34 33.72
N PRO A 4 -75.52 -0.54 33.10
CA PRO A 4 -74.09 -0.66 33.41
C PRO A 4 -73.24 0.36 32.64
N LYS A 5 -72.16 0.79 33.30
CA LYS A 5 -71.08 1.63 32.74
C LYS A 5 -70.21 0.80 31.80
N THR A 6 -70.04 1.28 30.57
CA THR A 6 -69.02 0.78 29.63
C THR A 6 -67.72 1.56 29.88
N VAL A 7 -66.67 0.85 30.31
CA VAL A 7 -65.31 1.38 30.43
C VAL A 7 -64.58 1.08 29.12
N THR A 8 -64.19 2.13 28.40
CA THR A 8 -63.36 2.03 27.20
C THR A 8 -61.89 1.98 27.64
N LEU A 9 -61.21 0.85 27.43
CA LEU A 9 -59.76 0.74 27.57
C LEU A 9 -59.10 1.41 26.36
N THR A 10 -58.32 2.46 26.60
CA THR A 10 -57.39 3.03 25.61
C THR A 10 -56.05 2.30 25.74
N ALA A 11 -55.73 1.44 24.77
CA ALA A 11 -54.39 0.84 24.66
C ALA A 11 -53.45 1.83 23.95
N LEU A 12 -52.49 2.42 24.68
CA LEU A 12 -51.33 3.05 24.06
C LEU A 12 -50.34 1.96 23.64
N ALA A 13 -50.16 1.76 22.34
CA ALA A 13 -49.03 0.99 21.82
C ALA A 13 -47.79 1.90 21.78
N ALA A 14 -46.82 1.62 22.66
CA ALA A 14 -45.50 2.23 22.58
C ALA A 14 -44.68 1.55 21.48
N LEU A 15 -44.42 2.27 20.39
CA LEU A 15 -43.43 1.86 19.38
C LEU A 15 -42.03 2.15 19.91
N ALA A 16 -41.35 1.13 20.42
CA ALA A 16 -39.93 1.19 20.69
C ALA A 16 -39.17 1.06 19.37
N SER A 17 -38.67 2.18 18.83
CA SER A 17 -37.70 2.15 17.73
C SER A 17 -36.37 1.59 18.24
N ALA A 18 -36.17 0.30 18.03
CA ALA A 18 -34.85 -0.30 18.13
C ALA A 18 -34.00 0.22 16.95
N ALA A 19 -33.17 1.24 17.21
CA ALA A 19 -32.07 1.58 16.33
C ALA A 19 -31.11 0.39 16.33
N ALA A 20 -31.17 -0.43 15.27
CA ALA A 20 -30.20 -1.47 15.05
C ALA A 20 -28.85 -0.80 14.79
N PHE A 21 -27.94 -0.89 15.77
CA PHE A 21 -26.52 -0.65 15.55
C PHE A 21 -26.03 -1.74 14.59
N ALA A 22 -26.01 -1.44 13.29
CA ALA A 22 -25.26 -2.24 12.34
C ALA A 22 -23.78 -2.15 12.75
N PRO A 23 -23.06 -3.27 12.92
CA PRO A 23 -21.62 -3.22 13.10
C PRO A 23 -21.03 -2.48 11.89
N ALA A 24 -20.17 -1.50 12.13
CA ALA A 24 -19.45 -0.81 11.06
C ALA A 24 -18.71 -1.89 10.25
N ALA A 25 -19.12 -2.08 9.00
CA ALA A 25 -18.37 -2.92 8.09
C ALA A 25 -16.96 -2.36 8.02
N LEU A 26 -15.95 -3.18 8.35
CA LEU A 26 -14.56 -2.81 8.12
C LEU A 26 -14.44 -2.47 6.63
N ALA A 27 -14.18 -1.19 6.34
CA ALA A 27 -14.09 -0.73 4.98
C ALA A 27 -12.94 -1.48 4.28
N GLN A 28 -13.26 -2.15 3.18
CA GLN A 28 -12.26 -2.88 2.40
C GLN A 28 -11.27 -1.90 1.76
N SER A 29 -9.98 -2.24 1.80
CA SER A 29 -8.94 -1.44 1.15
C SER A 29 -9.16 -1.39 -0.36
N VAL A 30 -8.88 -0.24 -0.98
CA VAL A 30 -8.88 -0.07 -2.46
C VAL A 30 -7.60 -0.58 -3.11
N ILE A 31 -6.63 -1.02 -2.30
CA ILE A 31 -5.39 -1.68 -2.71
C ILE A 31 -5.34 -3.04 -2.01
N GLU A 32 -5.30 -4.11 -2.80
CA GLU A 32 -4.97 -5.44 -2.27
C GLU A 32 -3.46 -5.47 -2.00
N THR A 33 -3.08 -5.49 -0.72
CA THR A 33 -1.69 -5.62 -0.29
C THR A 33 -1.33 -7.07 -0.02
N ARG A 34 -0.05 -7.39 -0.19
CA ARG A 34 0.54 -8.70 0.07
C ARG A 34 1.90 -8.50 0.73
N ASP A 35 2.24 -9.41 1.63
CA ASP A 35 3.60 -9.46 2.17
C ASP A 35 4.60 -9.73 1.05
N VAL A 36 5.77 -9.10 1.15
CA VAL A 36 6.87 -9.41 0.25
C VAL A 36 7.36 -10.82 0.53
N ASN A 37 7.14 -11.72 -0.43
CA ASN A 37 7.65 -13.07 -0.43
C ASN A 37 8.70 -13.21 -1.53
N ARG A 38 9.98 -13.25 -1.13
CA ARG A 38 11.11 -13.33 -2.06
C ARG A 38 11.28 -14.71 -2.70
N ASP A 39 10.67 -15.74 -2.12
CA ASP A 39 10.70 -17.11 -2.67
C ASP A 39 9.57 -17.35 -3.69
N ALA A 40 8.57 -16.46 -3.72
CA ALA A 40 7.50 -16.53 -4.69
C ALA A 40 7.98 -16.03 -6.06
N VAL A 41 7.65 -16.77 -7.11
CA VAL A 41 7.93 -16.38 -8.50
C VAL A 41 6.58 -16.16 -9.18
N PRO A 42 6.13 -14.90 -9.33
CA PRO A 42 4.86 -14.63 -9.98
C PRO A 42 4.84 -15.12 -11.43
N ALA A 43 3.68 -15.56 -11.91
CA ALA A 43 3.55 -15.97 -13.30
C ALA A 43 3.88 -14.79 -14.24
N GLY A 44 4.56 -15.09 -15.35
CA GLY A 44 4.91 -14.10 -16.38
C GLY A 44 6.13 -13.23 -16.05
N THR A 45 6.59 -13.18 -14.80
CA THR A 45 7.77 -12.39 -14.42
C THR A 45 9.12 -12.99 -14.83
N PRO A 46 9.37 -14.32 -14.91
CA PRO A 46 10.71 -14.84 -15.21
C PRO A 46 11.30 -14.33 -16.54
N ALA A 47 10.50 -14.35 -17.61
CA ALA A 47 10.95 -13.90 -18.93
C ALA A 47 11.18 -12.37 -18.98
N ALA A 48 10.39 -11.60 -18.23
CA ALA A 48 10.58 -10.17 -18.06
C ALA A 48 11.82 -9.86 -17.20
N PHE A 49 12.03 -10.66 -16.15
CA PHE A 49 13.12 -10.51 -15.19
C PHE A 49 14.47 -10.73 -15.84
N VAL A 50 14.64 -11.77 -16.67
CA VAL A 50 15.88 -12.00 -17.43
C VAL A 50 16.17 -10.86 -18.42
N VAL A 51 15.15 -10.16 -18.93
CA VAL A 51 15.37 -8.98 -19.79
C VAL A 51 15.80 -7.75 -18.97
N ALA A 52 15.29 -7.61 -17.75
CA ALA A 52 15.68 -6.54 -16.83
C ALA A 52 17.04 -6.79 -16.15
N PHE A 53 17.38 -8.06 -15.91
CA PHE A 53 18.60 -8.54 -15.28
C PHE A 53 19.22 -9.63 -16.16
N PRO A 54 20.04 -9.27 -17.17
CA PRO A 54 20.58 -10.22 -18.13
C PRO A 54 21.43 -11.34 -17.52
N ASP A 55 22.06 -11.07 -16.38
CA ASP A 55 22.91 -12.02 -15.65
C ASP A 55 22.13 -12.84 -14.61
N ALA A 56 20.79 -12.81 -14.64
CA ALA A 56 19.97 -13.52 -13.68
C ALA A 56 20.17 -15.04 -13.73
N GLU A 57 20.38 -15.64 -12.55
CA GLU A 57 20.31 -17.08 -12.36
C GLU A 57 18.85 -17.46 -12.04
N ARG A 58 18.09 -17.83 -13.09
CA ARG A 58 16.65 -18.12 -13.02
C ARG A 58 15.79 -16.89 -12.70
N ASN A 59 15.51 -16.65 -11.41
CA ASN A 59 14.59 -15.61 -10.91
C ASN A 59 15.26 -14.73 -9.85
N GLU A 60 16.57 -14.85 -9.72
CA GLU A 60 17.37 -14.05 -8.80
C GLU A 60 18.54 -13.45 -9.58
N ALA A 61 18.89 -12.21 -9.25
CA ALA A 61 20.05 -11.54 -9.83
C ALA A 61 20.77 -10.74 -8.76
N VAL A 62 22.08 -10.92 -8.65
CA VAL A 62 22.92 -10.05 -7.81
C VAL A 62 23.38 -8.87 -8.66
N ARG A 63 23.24 -7.66 -8.12
CA ARG A 63 23.69 -6.44 -8.77
C ARG A 63 24.27 -5.46 -7.77
N GLU A 64 25.41 -4.90 -8.14
CA GLU A 64 26.02 -3.77 -7.44
C GLU A 64 25.25 -2.49 -7.74
N VAL A 65 24.84 -1.77 -6.69
CA VAL A 65 24.21 -0.46 -6.78
C VAL A 65 24.91 0.47 -5.80
N GLY A 66 25.75 1.36 -6.32
CA GLY A 66 26.63 2.15 -5.48
C GLY A 66 27.75 1.28 -4.91
N GLU A 67 27.85 1.22 -3.58
CA GLU A 67 28.86 0.44 -2.85
C GLU A 67 28.30 -0.90 -2.31
N ASP A 68 27.00 -1.15 -2.51
CA ASP A 68 26.30 -2.31 -1.97
C ASP A 68 25.87 -3.30 -3.06
N ALA A 69 25.96 -4.58 -2.73
CA ALA A 69 25.45 -5.67 -3.53
C ALA A 69 24.03 -6.04 -3.11
N TYR A 70 23.10 -6.09 -4.06
CA TYR A 70 21.70 -6.45 -3.82
C TYR A 70 21.32 -7.73 -4.59
N SER A 71 20.67 -8.66 -3.89
CA SER A 71 19.99 -9.81 -4.49
C SER A 71 18.54 -9.43 -4.83
N PHE A 72 18.26 -9.25 -6.12
CA PHE A 72 16.96 -8.91 -6.67
C PHE A 72 16.15 -10.15 -7.03
N VAL A 73 14.84 -10.09 -6.75
CA VAL A 73 13.84 -11.07 -7.18
C VAL A 73 12.60 -10.35 -7.75
N PRO A 74 11.84 -10.95 -8.68
CA PRO A 74 10.64 -10.32 -9.24
C PRO A 74 9.47 -10.37 -8.24
N LEU A 75 8.76 -9.26 -8.08
CA LEU A 75 7.56 -9.15 -7.22
C LEU A 75 6.26 -9.09 -8.00
N ALA A 76 6.21 -8.29 -9.06
CA ALA A 76 4.93 -7.98 -9.70
C ALA A 76 5.07 -7.66 -11.18
N PHE A 77 3.96 -7.86 -11.89
CA PHE A 77 3.82 -7.46 -13.27
C PHE A 77 2.56 -6.59 -13.41
N ILE A 78 2.77 -5.30 -13.64
CA ILE A 78 1.70 -4.29 -13.62
C ILE A 78 1.50 -3.76 -15.04
N PRO A 79 0.31 -3.96 -15.66
CA PRO A 79 0.06 -3.43 -16.99
C PRO A 79 -0.04 -1.90 -16.98
N LEU A 80 0.71 -1.24 -17.85
CA LEU A 80 0.68 0.21 -18.05
C LEU A 80 -0.18 0.61 -19.26
N SER A 81 -0.21 -0.25 -20.29
CA SER A 81 -1.01 -0.12 -21.50
C SER A 81 -1.07 -1.48 -22.21
N ASP A 82 -1.74 -1.56 -23.36
CA ASP A 82 -1.86 -2.79 -24.16
C ASP A 82 -0.52 -3.33 -24.71
N THR A 83 0.54 -2.52 -24.67
CA THR A 83 1.87 -2.86 -25.20
C THR A 83 3.00 -2.60 -24.20
N ARG A 84 2.68 -2.23 -22.95
CA ARG A 84 3.68 -1.88 -21.93
C ARG A 84 3.28 -2.38 -20.56
N VAL A 85 4.27 -2.86 -19.83
CA VAL A 85 4.18 -3.38 -18.47
C VAL A 85 5.31 -2.84 -17.64
N ALA A 86 5.07 -2.74 -16.33
CA ALA A 86 6.08 -2.54 -15.31
C ALA A 86 6.36 -3.87 -14.63
N LEU A 87 7.61 -4.33 -14.70
CA LEU A 87 8.13 -5.34 -13.78
C LEU A 87 8.56 -4.62 -12.51
N VAL A 88 7.99 -5.01 -11.38
CA VAL A 88 8.47 -4.60 -10.05
C VAL A 88 9.32 -5.72 -9.50
N SER A 89 10.51 -5.37 -9.03
CA SER A 89 11.45 -6.29 -8.39
C SER A 89 11.88 -5.72 -7.05
N THR A 90 12.35 -6.56 -6.15
CA THR A 90 12.83 -6.13 -4.85
C THR A 90 14.18 -6.74 -4.53
N GLY A 91 15.07 -5.93 -3.97
CA GLY A 91 16.45 -6.22 -3.66
C GLY A 91 16.67 -6.22 -2.15
N ALA A 92 17.31 -7.28 -1.65
CA ALA A 92 17.84 -7.31 -0.29
C ALA A 92 19.37 -7.29 -0.34
N ASN A 93 20.02 -6.74 0.68
CA ASN A 93 21.47 -6.84 0.85
C ASN A 93 21.81 -7.47 2.20
N ASP A 94 23.06 -7.89 2.36
CA ASP A 94 23.54 -8.57 3.58
C ASP A 94 23.87 -7.61 4.73
N CYS A 95 23.69 -6.29 4.55
CA CYS A 95 24.00 -5.33 5.59
C CYS A 95 22.96 -5.37 6.71
N THR A 96 23.39 -5.73 7.91
CA THR A 96 22.53 -5.85 9.10
C THR A 96 22.44 -4.57 9.94
N GLY A 97 23.10 -3.49 9.52
CA GLY A 97 23.03 -2.20 10.21
C GLY A 97 21.67 -1.55 10.07
N GLN A 98 21.17 -0.89 11.13
CA GLN A 98 19.88 -0.19 11.12
C GLN A 98 19.76 0.89 10.03
N ALA A 99 20.89 1.43 9.57
CA ALA A 99 20.94 2.43 8.50
C ALA A 99 20.86 1.83 7.08
N CYS A 100 21.10 0.52 6.95
CA CYS A 100 21.05 -0.16 5.66
C CYS A 100 19.61 -0.43 5.26
N THR A 101 19.33 -0.32 3.97
CA THR A 101 17.99 -0.55 3.41
C THR A 101 18.08 -1.55 2.28
N GLY A 102 16.97 -2.20 1.95
CA GLY A 102 16.83 -2.88 0.65
C GLY A 102 16.60 -1.87 -0.47
N LEU A 103 16.19 -2.38 -1.63
CA LEU A 103 15.79 -1.59 -2.78
C LEU A 103 14.51 -2.15 -3.38
N ASN A 104 13.69 -1.31 -4.00
CA ASN A 104 12.78 -1.78 -5.05
C ASN A 104 13.23 -1.21 -6.38
N ALA A 105 13.03 -2.00 -7.43
CA ALA A 105 13.30 -1.61 -8.80
C ALA A 105 12.02 -1.71 -9.63
N VAL A 106 11.89 -0.79 -10.57
CA VAL A 106 10.84 -0.82 -11.59
C VAL A 106 11.50 -0.80 -12.96
N HIS A 107 11.13 -1.76 -13.80
CA HIS A 107 11.55 -1.83 -15.19
C HIS A 107 10.35 -1.73 -16.09
N TYR A 108 10.40 -0.81 -17.05
CA TYR A 108 9.38 -0.74 -18.08
C TYR A 108 9.78 -1.58 -19.26
N LEU A 109 8.87 -2.46 -19.67
CA LEU A 109 9.08 -3.39 -20.76
C LEU A 109 7.96 -3.18 -21.79
N SER A 110 8.33 -3.18 -23.07
CA SER A 110 7.35 -3.26 -24.16
C SER A 110 7.19 -4.69 -24.63
N HIS A 111 5.99 -5.04 -25.07
CA HIS A 111 5.65 -6.29 -25.76
C HIS A 111 4.69 -6.00 -26.92
N ASP A 112 4.46 -7.00 -27.78
CA ASP A 112 3.43 -6.91 -28.81
C ASP A 112 2.03 -6.78 -28.19
N ALA A 113 1.10 -6.13 -28.88
CA ALA A 113 -0.23 -5.84 -28.34
C ALA A 113 -0.98 -7.10 -27.84
N GLY A 114 -1.69 -6.94 -26.72
CA GLY A 114 -2.49 -7.99 -26.08
C GLY A 114 -1.88 -8.43 -24.76
N GLU A 115 -2.13 -9.69 -24.37
CA GLU A 115 -1.57 -10.23 -23.13
C GLU A 115 -0.04 -10.16 -23.12
N PRO A 116 0.57 -9.71 -22.01
CA PRO A 116 2.01 -9.61 -21.92
C PRO A 116 2.71 -10.95 -22.17
N ARG A 117 3.57 -10.97 -23.19
CA ARG A 117 4.30 -12.17 -23.58
C ARG A 117 5.67 -11.82 -24.12
N TYR A 118 6.59 -12.76 -23.95
CA TYR A 118 7.89 -12.71 -24.62
C TYR A 118 7.70 -12.63 -26.15
N PRO A 119 8.55 -11.90 -26.90
CA PRO A 119 9.73 -11.16 -26.44
C PRO A 119 9.40 -9.80 -25.82
N TYR A 120 10.08 -9.49 -24.71
CA TYR A 120 10.07 -8.16 -24.10
C TYR A 120 11.23 -7.31 -24.63
N ARG A 121 11.07 -5.98 -24.59
CA ARG A 121 12.16 -5.02 -24.79
C ARG A 121 12.19 -4.03 -23.64
N LEU A 122 13.33 -3.87 -22.99
CA LEU A 122 13.53 -2.87 -21.94
C LEU A 122 13.37 -1.46 -22.51
N GLN A 123 12.60 -0.63 -21.83
CA GLN A 123 12.29 0.77 -22.19
C GLN A 123 12.82 1.76 -21.15
N GLY A 124 12.99 1.32 -19.91
CA GLY A 124 13.51 2.15 -18.83
C GLY A 124 13.71 1.34 -17.56
N GLU A 125 14.61 1.84 -16.72
CA GLU A 125 14.98 1.27 -15.44
C GLU A 125 15.02 2.38 -14.40
N TRP A 126 14.42 2.10 -13.26
CA TRP A 126 14.48 2.93 -12.06
C TRP A 126 14.80 2.05 -10.89
N LEU A 127 15.96 2.30 -10.30
CA LEU A 127 16.37 1.72 -9.03
C LEU A 127 16.00 2.71 -7.94
N ASP A 128 15.67 2.20 -6.75
CA ASP A 128 15.22 3.00 -5.60
C ASP A 128 13.82 3.63 -5.79
N VAL A 129 12.80 2.77 -5.78
CA VAL A 129 11.39 3.17 -5.93
C VAL A 129 10.58 2.84 -4.67
N GLY A 130 9.82 3.81 -4.17
CA GLY A 130 8.89 3.59 -3.08
C GLY A 130 9.55 3.39 -1.71
N ALA A 131 8.84 2.75 -0.78
CA ALA A 131 9.30 2.48 0.57
C ALA A 131 10.18 1.22 0.62
N VAL A 132 11.20 1.24 1.47
CA VAL A 132 12.10 0.11 1.72
C VAL A 132 12.31 -0.07 3.22
N GLY A 133 12.53 -1.32 3.64
CA GLY A 133 12.79 -1.67 5.02
C GLY A 133 14.19 -1.28 5.48
N VAL A 134 14.50 -1.66 6.72
CA VAL A 134 15.82 -1.47 7.35
C VAL A 134 16.60 -2.77 7.45
N MET A 135 17.87 -2.67 7.83
CA MET A 135 18.80 -3.80 7.96
C MET A 135 18.87 -4.62 6.66
N GLY A 136 18.99 -3.91 5.53
CA GLY A 136 19.13 -4.53 4.21
C GLY A 136 17.84 -5.14 3.65
N ASN A 137 16.72 -5.03 4.37
CA ASN A 137 15.46 -5.62 3.96
C ASN A 137 14.70 -4.75 2.95
N PRO A 138 14.01 -5.37 1.99
CA PRO A 138 13.13 -4.66 1.06
C PRO A 138 11.87 -4.09 1.74
N ALA A 139 10.91 -3.60 0.95
CA ALA A 139 9.56 -3.34 1.43
C ALA A 139 8.99 -4.56 2.19
N MET A 140 8.18 -4.31 3.22
CA MET A 140 7.50 -5.36 4.00
C MET A 140 6.24 -5.84 3.27
N GLN A 141 5.48 -4.91 2.70
CA GLN A 141 4.29 -5.20 1.92
C GLN A 141 4.28 -4.41 0.63
N TRP A 142 3.54 -4.94 -0.35
CA TRP A 142 3.34 -4.28 -1.62
C TRP A 142 1.94 -4.53 -2.16
N GLY A 143 1.49 -3.69 -3.07
CA GLY A 143 0.24 -3.83 -3.79
C GLY A 143 0.17 -2.82 -4.92
N TRP A 144 -0.90 -2.82 -5.71
CA TRP A 144 -1.10 -1.74 -6.69
C TRP A 144 -2.58 -1.53 -6.98
N THR A 145 -2.91 -0.36 -7.53
CA THR A 145 -4.29 -0.02 -7.89
C THR A 145 -4.34 0.94 -9.08
N ARG A 146 -5.51 1.05 -9.72
CA ARG A 146 -5.84 2.10 -10.70
C ARG A 146 -6.89 3.09 -10.19
N ALA A 147 -7.28 2.95 -8.93
CA ALA A 147 -8.36 3.75 -8.36
C ALA A 147 -7.94 5.20 -8.01
N ILE A 148 -6.65 5.44 -7.78
CA ILE A 148 -6.14 6.71 -7.24
C ILE A 148 -5.76 7.71 -8.33
N THR A 149 -5.06 7.30 -9.38
CA THR A 149 -4.61 8.18 -10.48
C THR A 149 -4.97 7.61 -11.85
N GLU A 150 -4.76 8.39 -12.90
CA GLU A 150 -4.94 7.90 -14.29
C GLU A 150 -3.99 6.76 -14.63
N HIS A 151 -2.78 6.77 -14.09
CA HIS A 151 -1.83 5.67 -14.21
C HIS A 151 -1.91 4.70 -13.02
N PRO A 152 -1.46 3.44 -13.16
CA PRO A 152 -1.37 2.53 -12.02
C PRO A 152 -0.49 3.10 -10.91
N VAL A 153 -0.89 2.91 -9.66
CA VAL A 153 -0.15 3.30 -8.47
C VAL A 153 0.37 2.06 -7.79
N LEU A 154 1.69 1.97 -7.62
CA LEU A 154 2.36 1.01 -6.77
C LEU A 154 2.28 1.48 -5.32
N PHE A 155 1.89 0.58 -4.43
CA PHE A 155 1.96 0.72 -2.99
C PHE A 155 3.15 -0.11 -2.50
N THR A 156 4.00 0.49 -1.70
CA THR A 156 5.08 -0.20 -0.97
C THR A 156 5.07 0.30 0.46
N GLU A 157 5.14 -0.62 1.41
CA GLU A 157 5.13 -0.31 2.83
C GLU A 157 6.41 -0.79 3.49
N ALA A 158 6.91 0.03 4.40
CA ALA A 158 8.04 -0.29 5.24
C ALA A 158 7.83 0.27 6.65
N GLY A 159 8.67 -0.19 7.56
CA GLY A 159 8.56 0.19 8.94
C GLY A 159 9.69 -0.39 9.76
N GLY A 160 9.64 -0.13 11.05
CA GLY A 160 10.63 -0.60 11.99
C GLY A 160 10.30 -0.16 13.41
N VAL A 161 11.17 -0.56 14.33
CA VAL A 161 11.06 -0.18 15.73
C VAL A 161 12.26 0.67 16.10
N TRP A 162 12.00 1.90 16.54
CA TRP A 162 13.02 2.81 17.03
C TRP A 162 12.66 3.30 18.42
N GLN A 163 13.57 3.11 19.38
CA GLN A 163 13.40 3.60 20.75
C GLN A 163 12.07 3.16 21.41
N GLY A 164 11.63 1.93 21.13
CA GLY A 164 10.37 1.38 21.67
C GLY A 164 9.10 1.78 20.91
N ARG A 165 9.24 2.51 19.79
CA ARG A 165 8.12 2.90 18.93
C ARG A 165 8.14 2.09 17.65
N ALA A 166 7.08 1.32 17.42
CA ALA A 166 6.84 0.65 16.15
C ALA A 166 6.15 1.62 15.19
N CYS A 167 6.71 1.76 14.01
CA CYS A 167 6.34 2.76 13.02
C CYS A 167 6.21 2.10 11.66
N GLY A 168 5.09 2.33 10.98
CA GLY A 168 4.86 1.91 9.60
C GLY A 168 4.52 3.12 8.73
N TYR A 169 5.03 3.11 7.51
CA TYR A 169 4.66 4.06 6.49
C TYR A 169 4.63 3.39 5.11
N ALA A 170 3.76 3.90 4.25
CA ALA A 170 3.73 3.52 2.85
C ALA A 170 4.09 4.68 1.95
N VAL A 171 4.68 4.35 0.80
CA VAL A 171 4.87 5.26 -0.32
C VAL A 171 3.98 4.79 -1.48
N LEU A 172 3.24 5.76 -2.03
CA LEU A 172 2.48 5.59 -3.26
C LEU A 172 3.30 6.12 -4.42
N THR A 173 3.55 5.28 -5.41
CA THR A 173 4.33 5.61 -6.60
C THR A 173 3.44 5.49 -7.84
N GLU A 174 3.18 6.61 -8.52
CA GLU A 174 2.48 6.62 -9.80
C GLU A 174 3.39 6.13 -10.93
N LEU A 175 2.97 5.10 -11.67
CA LEU A 175 3.71 4.50 -12.78
C LEU A 175 3.40 5.22 -14.10
N THR A 176 3.92 6.43 -14.25
CA THR A 176 3.66 7.30 -15.42
C THR A 176 4.34 6.77 -16.69
N PRO A 177 3.95 7.23 -17.90
CA PRO A 177 4.62 6.82 -19.14
C PRO A 177 6.12 7.12 -19.18
N SER A 178 6.56 8.17 -18.48
CA SER A 178 7.95 8.61 -18.36
C SER A 178 8.74 7.93 -17.23
N GLY A 179 8.07 7.22 -16.32
CA GLY A 179 8.70 6.55 -15.19
C GLY A 179 7.86 6.59 -13.91
N PRO A 180 8.26 5.81 -12.88
CA PRO A 180 7.70 5.90 -11.55
C PRO A 180 7.93 7.29 -10.95
N LYS A 181 6.93 7.82 -10.25
CA LYS A 181 7.01 9.05 -9.47
C LYS A 181 6.30 8.86 -8.14
N ASP A 182 7.00 9.10 -7.04
CA ASP A 182 6.36 9.11 -5.72
C ASP A 182 5.38 10.27 -5.62
N ILE A 183 4.15 9.94 -5.23
CA ILE A 183 3.03 10.88 -5.15
C ILE A 183 2.50 11.02 -3.72
N ALA A 184 2.79 10.11 -2.80
CA ALA A 184 2.41 10.26 -1.40
C ALA A 184 3.33 9.44 -0.49
N ARG A 185 3.51 9.93 0.74
CA ARG A 185 4.01 9.14 1.87
C ARG A 185 2.97 9.24 2.99
N ILE A 186 2.49 8.09 3.46
CA ILE A 186 1.42 8.00 4.46
C ILE A 186 1.91 7.20 5.66
N PRO A 187 1.61 7.62 6.90
CA PRO A 187 1.71 6.73 8.05
C PRO A 187 0.71 5.58 7.86
N THR A 188 1.16 4.34 8.05
CA THR A 188 0.29 3.15 8.01
C THR A 188 0.14 2.54 9.38
N SER A 189 1.09 2.74 10.29
CA SER A 189 0.94 2.33 11.67
C SER A 189 1.82 3.11 12.64
N PHE A 190 1.37 3.17 13.89
CA PHE A 190 2.15 3.65 15.02
C PHE A 190 1.75 2.89 16.28
N SER A 191 2.71 2.46 17.09
CA SER A 191 2.49 1.89 18.41
C SER A 191 3.69 2.17 19.33
N ASP A 192 3.43 2.54 20.59
CA ASP A 192 4.46 2.67 21.64
C ASP A 192 4.11 1.84 22.89
N ALA A 193 3.31 0.79 22.70
CA ALA A 193 2.87 -0.14 23.74
C ALA A 193 3.99 -0.83 24.53
N SER A 194 5.23 -0.77 24.04
CA SER A 194 6.41 -1.27 24.76
C SER A 194 6.82 -0.38 25.95
N VAL A 195 6.29 0.83 26.03
CA VAL A 195 6.50 1.79 27.13
C VAL A 195 5.36 1.68 28.14
N GLU A 196 5.65 1.88 29.43
CA GLU A 196 4.62 1.87 30.48
C GLU A 196 3.57 2.96 30.22
N GLY A 197 2.30 2.55 30.10
CA GLY A 197 1.20 3.45 29.73
C GLY A 197 1.14 3.82 28.25
N GLY A 198 1.93 3.16 27.40
CA GLY A 198 1.95 3.37 25.95
C GLY A 198 0.66 2.95 25.25
N ASP A 199 0.46 3.52 24.07
CA ASP A 199 -0.67 3.29 23.19
C ASP A 199 -0.49 1.99 22.37
N PRO A 200 -1.43 1.04 22.43
CA PRO A 200 -1.46 -0.15 21.57
C PRO A 200 -1.28 0.15 20.08
N GLY A 201 -1.71 1.34 19.65
CA GLY A 201 -1.44 1.87 18.34
C GLY A 201 -2.65 1.89 17.41
N VAL A 202 -2.41 2.43 16.22
CA VAL A 202 -3.36 2.46 15.11
C VAL A 202 -2.77 1.84 13.86
N GLU A 203 -3.64 1.28 13.03
CA GLU A 203 -3.35 0.76 11.70
C GLU A 203 -4.25 1.46 10.68
N GLY A 204 -3.63 1.96 9.60
CA GLY A 204 -4.25 2.74 8.55
C GLY A 204 -4.31 2.00 7.23
N VAL A 205 -5.47 2.02 6.57
CA VAL A 205 -5.68 1.43 5.24
C VAL A 205 -6.37 2.42 4.31
N ILE A 206 -6.04 2.40 3.02
CA ILE A 206 -6.69 3.28 2.04
C ILE A 206 -8.07 2.70 1.68
N THR A 207 -9.14 3.30 2.17
CA THR A 207 -10.51 2.76 2.07
C THR A 207 -11.33 3.33 0.93
N SER A 208 -10.95 4.50 0.42
CA SER A 208 -11.63 5.15 -0.70
C SER A 208 -10.70 6.07 -1.48
N ALA A 209 -11.04 6.29 -2.76
CA ALA A 209 -10.32 7.21 -3.63
C ALA A 209 -11.30 7.91 -4.60
N GLU A 210 -11.12 9.23 -4.74
CA GLU A 210 -11.63 10.00 -5.87
C GLU A 210 -10.48 10.16 -6.87
N LYS A 211 -10.54 9.38 -7.96
CA LYS A 211 -9.47 9.31 -8.95
C LYS A 211 -8.99 10.70 -9.40
N GLY A 212 -7.69 10.93 -9.30
CA GLY A 212 -7.02 12.17 -9.68
C GLY A 212 -7.25 13.35 -8.73
N ARG A 213 -7.95 13.16 -7.60
CA ARG A 213 -8.38 14.24 -6.70
C ARG A 213 -8.00 13.99 -5.25
N SER A 214 -8.37 12.85 -4.67
CA SER A 214 -8.11 12.55 -3.27
C SER A 214 -8.20 11.06 -2.96
N PHE A 215 -7.67 10.65 -1.80
CA PHE A 215 -7.95 9.35 -1.20
C PHE A 215 -8.05 9.47 0.31
N THR A 216 -8.69 8.49 0.95
CA THR A 216 -8.90 8.45 2.39
C THR A 216 -8.13 7.28 2.99
N VAL A 217 -7.35 7.56 4.02
CA VAL A 217 -6.76 6.54 4.90
C VAL A 217 -7.65 6.45 6.14
N SER A 218 -8.24 5.28 6.40
CA SER A 218 -9.00 5.02 7.60
C SER A 218 -8.14 4.27 8.60
N TYR A 219 -8.04 4.81 9.80
CA TYR A 219 -7.30 4.23 10.91
C TYR A 219 -8.23 3.53 11.90
N THR A 220 -7.76 2.41 12.43
CA THR A 220 -8.42 1.63 13.48
C THR A 220 -7.39 1.15 14.50
N GLY A 221 -7.82 0.67 15.67
CA GLY A 221 -6.93 0.26 16.76
C GLY A 221 -7.36 0.89 18.07
N SER A 222 -6.44 1.57 18.75
CA SER A 222 -6.74 2.35 19.96
C SER A 222 -7.66 3.55 19.72
N ALA A 223 -7.70 4.05 18.49
CA ALA A 223 -8.63 5.06 18.03
C ALA A 223 -9.11 4.76 16.59
N SER A 224 -10.27 5.30 16.23
CA SER A 224 -10.78 5.26 14.85
C SER A 224 -10.95 6.67 14.29
N PHE A 225 -10.40 6.91 13.10
CA PHE A 225 -10.53 8.18 12.39
C PHE A 225 -10.10 8.05 10.93
N ASP A 226 -10.48 9.05 10.14
CA ASP A 226 -10.10 9.15 8.73
C ASP A 226 -9.16 10.33 8.49
N GLU A 227 -8.23 10.15 7.57
CA GLU A 227 -7.36 11.19 7.04
C GLU A 227 -7.53 11.27 5.52
N VAL A 228 -7.85 12.47 5.01
CA VAL A 228 -8.05 12.69 3.58
C VAL A 228 -6.81 13.33 2.98
N TYR A 229 -6.25 12.68 1.95
CA TYR A 229 -5.11 13.19 1.19
C TYR A 229 -5.61 13.79 -0.12
N LYS A 230 -5.27 15.06 -0.38
CA LYS A 230 -5.69 15.81 -1.58
C LYS A 230 -4.54 15.98 -2.56
N ARG A 231 -4.83 15.85 -3.85
CA ARG A 231 -3.86 16.06 -4.92
C ARG A 231 -3.56 17.54 -5.10
N GLY A 232 -2.29 17.91 -4.99
CA GLY A 232 -1.76 19.23 -5.29
C GLY A 232 -1.55 19.46 -6.79
N ALA A 233 -1.26 20.70 -7.16
CA ALA A 233 -0.96 21.09 -8.55
C ALA A 233 0.31 20.42 -9.10
N ASP A 234 1.23 20.01 -8.23
CA ASP A 234 2.45 19.26 -8.56
C ASP A 234 2.19 17.74 -8.77
N GLY A 235 0.94 17.32 -8.59
CA GLY A 235 0.49 15.94 -8.73
C GLY A 235 0.71 15.07 -7.49
N ALA A 236 1.34 15.60 -6.43
CA ALA A 236 1.52 14.89 -5.18
C ALA A 236 0.30 15.03 -4.27
N TYR A 237 -0.03 13.99 -3.53
CA TYR A 237 -1.09 13.95 -2.54
C TYR A 237 -0.54 14.30 -1.17
N ARG A 238 -1.23 15.21 -0.48
CA ARG A 238 -0.86 15.66 0.87
C ARG A 238 -2.08 15.63 1.77
N LEU A 239 -1.84 15.34 3.05
CA LEU A 239 -2.88 15.34 4.06
C LEU A 239 -3.58 16.71 4.11
N ASP A 240 -4.90 16.69 4.11
CA ASP A 240 -5.75 17.85 4.35
C ASP A 240 -5.84 18.12 5.86
N GLY A 241 -4.84 18.81 6.40
CA GLY A 241 -4.75 19.15 7.81
C GLY A 241 -3.50 18.60 8.49
N THR A 242 -3.64 18.20 9.76
CA THR A 242 -2.55 17.66 10.58
C THR A 242 -2.81 16.20 10.90
N SER A 243 -1.75 15.38 10.82
CA SER A 243 -1.82 13.95 11.13
C SER A 243 -2.28 13.75 12.57
N ARG A 244 -3.22 12.83 12.75
CA ARG A 244 -3.62 12.34 14.07
C ARG A 244 -2.82 11.10 14.49
N VAL A 245 -2.08 10.50 13.56
CA VAL A 245 -1.07 9.50 13.86
C VAL A 245 0.15 10.21 14.46
N SER A 246 0.61 9.71 15.61
CA SER A 246 1.81 10.19 16.28
C SER A 246 3.03 10.11 15.36
N ALA A 247 3.93 11.07 15.50
CA ALA A 247 5.14 11.11 14.70
C ALA A 247 6.16 10.04 15.16
N CYS A 248 6.74 9.42 14.14
CA CYS A 248 8.06 8.80 14.16
C CYS A 248 9.05 9.86 13.63
#